data_AF-A0A7J2R3B2-F1
#
_entry.id   AF-A0A7J2R3B2-F1
#
_cell.length_a   1.000
_cell.length_b   1.000
_cell.length_c   1.000
_cell.angle_alpha   90.00
_cell.angle_beta   90.00
_cell.angle_gamma   90.00
#
_symmetry.space_group_name_H-M   'P 1'
#
loop_
_entity.id
_entity.type
_entity.pdbx_description
1 polymer ?
#
loop_
_entity_poly.entity_id
_entity_poly.type
_entity_poly.pdbx_seq_one_letter_code
_entity_poly.pdbx_strand_id
1 'polypeptide(L)'
;MESDSGITLVYKAFMDFPVNEDLVSGLLTALNQFTIVEFQEGIESIEMGGLRWVYIQDKETNLLFIAADTKDTRGDILRARLDVIRVTFIQEYASEKNRWQGKWAGNVEIYKPFEKIIDEYYTQWQQAESVTTLAEFFDILGIFQQITNLTINIIEGYISEEKKQSIYEKIEKLLEDNVNLEIVKENPDLNNITFERTIGFNIISIDPMTCDMIVTKKYIKKLIEQTIKILKVEEGFFSCLKYFNEENIFDYLLSNFDLLHDLNLITFFLKLFLLN
;
A
#
# COMPACT_ATOMS: atom_id res chain seq x y z
N MET A 1 1.07 -3.32 44.86
CA MET A 1 0.67 -1.88 44.92
C MET A 1 1.93 -1.10 44.57
N GLU A 2 1.81 -0.08 43.71
CA GLU A 2 2.87 0.51 42.85
C GLU A 2 3.08 -0.16 41.48
N SER A 3 1.98 -0.34 40.72
CA SER A 3 2.03 -0.25 39.25
C SER A 3 1.47 1.10 38.75
N ASP A 4 1.43 2.10 39.64
CA ASP A 4 0.57 3.30 39.53
C ASP A 4 1.22 4.54 38.93
N SER A 5 2.52 4.51 38.60
CA SER A 5 3.17 5.69 38.04
C SER A 5 3.08 5.67 36.51
N GLY A 6 2.16 6.45 35.93
CA GLY A 6 2.07 6.72 34.48
C GLY A 6 3.23 7.56 33.95
N ILE A 7 4.45 7.20 34.36
CA ILE A 7 5.68 7.92 34.04
C ILE A 7 6.17 7.46 32.69
N THR A 8 6.24 8.41 31.76
CA THR A 8 6.82 8.20 30.44
C THR A 8 8.32 7.95 30.57
N LEU A 9 8.79 6.78 30.11
CA LEU A 9 10.22 6.49 30.07
C LEU A 9 10.86 6.99 28.76
N VAL A 10 10.15 6.80 27.65
CA VAL A 10 10.53 7.23 26.30
C VAL A 10 9.26 7.60 25.57
N TYR A 11 9.30 8.70 24.82
CA TYR A 11 8.25 9.10 23.89
C TYR A 11 8.88 9.53 22.58
N LYS A 12 8.26 9.09 21.49
CA LYS A 12 8.65 9.52 20.15
C LYS A 12 7.41 9.71 19.31
N ALA A 13 7.26 10.91 18.76
CA ALA A 13 6.22 11.24 17.80
C ALA A 13 6.87 11.56 16.44
N PHE A 14 6.33 10.95 15.39
CA PHE A 14 6.69 11.24 14.00
C PHE A 14 5.62 12.08 13.27
N MET A 15 4.43 12.16 13.84
CA MET A 15 3.36 13.06 13.42
C MET A 15 3.33 14.28 14.34
N ASP A 16 3.13 15.46 13.76
CA ASP A 16 2.83 16.67 14.52
C ASP A 16 1.43 16.53 15.13
N PHE A 17 1.38 16.03 16.36
CA PHE A 17 0.16 15.94 17.15
C PHE A 17 0.18 17.04 18.22
N PRO A 18 -0.77 18.00 18.23
CA PRO A 18 -0.74 19.16 19.12
C PRO A 18 -1.21 18.81 20.54
N VAL A 19 -0.62 17.78 21.16
CA VAL A 19 -0.93 17.35 22.53
C VAL A 19 0.36 17.09 23.29
N ASN A 20 0.37 17.50 24.56
CA ASN A 20 1.49 17.30 25.48
C ASN A 20 1.72 15.81 25.74
N GLU A 21 2.97 15.35 25.58
CA GLU A 21 3.42 13.97 25.79
C GLU A 21 2.92 13.35 27.11
N ASP A 22 3.15 14.03 28.24
CA ASP A 22 2.79 13.52 29.56
C ASP A 22 1.27 13.38 29.73
N LEU A 23 0.51 14.27 29.09
CA LEU A 23 -0.95 14.21 29.08
C LEU A 23 -1.45 12.99 28.28
N VAL A 24 -0.81 12.70 27.13
CA VAL A 24 -1.14 11.54 26.30
C VAL A 24 -0.77 10.24 27.02
N SER A 25 0.46 10.12 27.52
CA SER A 25 0.93 8.93 28.23
C SER A 25 0.12 8.63 29.48
N GLY A 26 -0.23 9.66 30.27
CA GLY A 26 -1.07 9.53 31.45
C GLY A 26 -2.49 9.06 31.10
N LEU A 27 -3.11 9.64 30.06
CA LEU A 27 -4.44 9.23 29.59
C LEU A 27 -4.45 7.77 29.13
N LEU A 28 -3.51 7.37 28.28
CA LEU A 28 -3.47 6.03 27.71
C LEU A 28 -3.18 4.96 28.78
N THR A 29 -2.33 5.29 29.75
CA THR A 29 -2.08 4.42 30.91
C THR A 29 -3.34 4.27 31.75
N ALA A 30 -4.03 5.38 32.06
CA ALA A 30 -5.27 5.34 32.83
C ALA A 30 -6.37 4.54 32.13
N LEU A 31 -6.50 4.68 30.81
CA LEU A 31 -7.45 3.90 30.01
C LEU A 31 -7.16 2.40 30.10
N ASN A 32 -5.90 2.00 29.94
CA ASN A 32 -5.53 0.58 30.06
C ASN A 32 -5.72 0.04 31.48
N GLN A 33 -5.43 0.84 32.51
CA GLN A 33 -5.69 0.44 33.90
C GLN A 33 -7.18 0.27 34.19
N PHE A 34 -8.02 1.18 33.69
CA PHE A 34 -9.46 1.06 33.79
C PHE A 34 -9.95 -0.27 33.18
N THR A 35 -9.47 -0.64 31.99
CA THR A 35 -9.91 -1.90 31.38
C THR A 35 -9.45 -3.12 32.14
N ILE A 36 -8.22 -3.11 32.68
CA ILE A 36 -7.71 -4.20 33.50
C ILE A 36 -8.54 -4.37 34.77
N VAL A 37 -8.93 -3.26 35.42
CA VAL A 37 -9.72 -3.31 36.65
C VAL A 37 -11.15 -3.78 36.40
N GLU A 38 -11.81 -3.24 35.38
CA GLU A 38 -13.24 -3.50 35.12
C GLU A 38 -13.48 -4.82 34.36
N PHE A 39 -12.58 -5.17 33.43
CA PHE A 39 -12.77 -6.29 32.51
C PHE A 39 -11.74 -7.41 32.68
N GLN A 40 -10.78 -7.26 33.61
CA GLN A 40 -9.66 -8.21 33.82
C GLN A 40 -8.76 -8.40 32.60
N GLU A 41 -8.87 -7.51 31.61
CA GLU A 41 -8.15 -7.56 30.34
C GLU A 41 -7.56 -6.18 30.00
N GLY A 42 -6.33 -6.17 29.51
CA GLY A 42 -5.69 -4.97 28.96
C GLY A 42 -6.26 -4.61 27.59
N ILE A 43 -6.08 -3.37 27.17
CA ILE A 43 -6.40 -2.98 25.80
C ILE A 43 -5.44 -3.71 24.87
N GLU A 44 -5.95 -4.34 23.81
CA GLU A 44 -5.10 -4.84 22.71
C GLU A 44 -4.94 -3.76 21.63
N SER A 45 -6.06 -3.16 21.24
CA SER A 45 -6.11 -2.01 20.35
C SER A 45 -7.36 -1.16 20.59
N ILE A 46 -7.28 0.13 20.26
CA ILE A 46 -8.41 1.07 20.30
C ILE A 46 -8.28 2.06 19.13
N GLU A 47 -9.40 2.42 18.52
CA GLU A 47 -9.44 3.50 17.54
C GLU A 47 -9.92 4.80 18.19
N MET A 48 -9.08 5.83 18.18
CA MET A 48 -9.37 7.11 18.82
C MET A 48 -8.66 8.25 18.06
N GLY A 49 -9.38 9.34 17.80
CA GLY A 49 -8.80 10.55 17.20
C GLY A 49 -8.31 10.37 15.76
N GLY A 50 -8.89 9.44 15.00
CA GLY A 50 -8.43 9.12 13.65
C GLY A 50 -7.20 8.18 13.61
N LEU A 51 -6.74 7.72 14.77
CA LEU A 51 -5.60 6.82 14.90
C LEU A 51 -6.04 5.45 15.43
N ARG A 52 -5.29 4.43 15.05
CA ARG A 52 -5.31 3.09 15.66
C ARG A 52 -4.17 3.01 16.66
N TRP A 53 -4.51 2.77 17.91
CA TRP A 53 -3.58 2.60 19.01
C TRP A 53 -3.45 1.12 19.33
N VAL A 54 -2.23 0.61 19.50
CA VAL A 54 -1.97 -0.76 19.93
C VAL A 54 -1.16 -0.76 21.22
N TYR A 55 -1.45 -1.73 22.07
CA TYR A 55 -0.88 -1.83 23.41
C TYR A 55 -0.20 -3.18 23.59
N ILE A 56 0.98 -3.17 24.18
CA ILE A 56 1.67 -4.36 24.66
C ILE A 56 2.08 -4.12 26.11
N GLN A 57 1.45 -4.86 27.03
CA GLN A 57 1.85 -4.88 28.43
C GLN A 57 2.82 -6.04 28.66
N ASP A 58 4.04 -5.71 29.07
CA ASP A 58 5.02 -6.70 29.50
C ASP A 58 4.89 -6.96 31.00
N LYS A 59 4.39 -8.15 31.35
CA LYS A 59 4.10 -8.51 32.74
C LYS A 59 5.37 -8.77 33.56
N GLU A 60 6.47 -9.15 32.93
CA GLU A 60 7.72 -9.47 33.64
C GLU A 60 8.43 -8.20 34.07
N THR A 61 8.50 -7.21 33.18
CA THR A 61 9.12 -5.92 33.47
C THR A 61 8.15 -4.91 34.06
N ASN A 62 6.83 -5.17 34.01
CA ASN A 62 5.76 -4.22 34.35
C ASN A 62 5.85 -2.92 33.52
N LEU A 63 6.09 -3.07 32.22
CA LEU A 63 6.17 -1.96 31.26
C LEU A 63 4.95 -1.96 30.35
N LEU A 64 4.50 -0.77 29.97
CA LEU A 64 3.45 -0.57 28.99
C LEU A 64 4.02 0.09 27.74
N PHE A 65 3.90 -0.59 26.60
CA PHE A 65 4.31 -0.09 25.30
C PHE A 65 3.07 0.26 24.50
N ILE A 66 3.08 1.43 23.87
CA ILE A 66 1.95 1.94 23.10
C ILE A 66 2.48 2.52 21.79
N ALA A 67 1.83 2.17 20.69
CA ALA A 67 2.08 2.76 19.38
C ALA A 67 0.77 3.21 18.75
N ALA A 68 0.84 4.26 17.93
CA ALA A 68 -0.29 4.77 17.19
C ALA A 68 0.09 5.03 15.74
N ASP A 69 -0.84 4.74 14.83
CA ASP A 69 -0.72 5.06 13.42
C ASP A 69 -2.09 5.42 12.85
N THR A 70 -2.13 5.90 11.62
CA THR A 70 -3.36 6.07 10.84
C THR A 70 -4.13 4.76 10.74
N LYS A 71 -5.44 4.84 10.49
CA LYS A 71 -6.32 3.67 10.43
C LYS A 71 -6.00 2.72 9.27
N ASP A 72 -5.28 3.21 8.27
CA ASP A 72 -4.90 2.47 7.07
C ASP A 72 -3.83 1.41 7.37
N THR A 73 -3.00 1.63 8.40
CA THR A 73 -2.03 0.64 8.86
C THR A 73 -2.72 -0.53 9.55
N ARG A 74 -2.47 -1.75 9.07
CA ARG A 74 -3.02 -2.97 9.70
C ARG A 74 -2.51 -3.12 11.14
N GLY A 75 -3.42 -3.40 12.08
CA GLY A 75 -3.10 -3.45 13.52
C GLY A 75 -2.10 -4.53 13.90
N ASP A 76 -2.04 -5.63 13.16
CA ASP A 76 -1.05 -6.71 13.32
C ASP A 76 0.37 -6.25 12.96
N ILE A 77 0.55 -5.50 11.87
CA ILE A 77 1.83 -4.88 11.49
C ILE A 77 2.28 -3.91 12.59
N LEU A 78 1.39 -3.00 13.00
CA LEU A 78 1.72 -2.00 14.01
C LEU A 78 2.12 -2.66 15.34
N ARG A 79 1.41 -3.73 15.74
CA ARG A 79 1.73 -4.52 16.93
C ARG A 79 3.07 -5.24 16.79
N ALA A 80 3.37 -5.85 15.64
CA ALA A 80 4.65 -6.51 15.41
C ALA A 80 5.84 -5.52 15.48
N ARG A 81 5.67 -4.31 14.93
CA ARG A 81 6.65 -3.22 15.04
C ARG A 81 6.86 -2.78 16.49
N LEU A 82 5.78 -2.58 17.23
CA LEU A 82 5.83 -2.27 18.66
C LEU A 82 6.51 -3.40 19.45
N ASP A 83 6.32 -4.65 19.05
CA ASP A 83 6.93 -5.80 19.69
C ASP A 83 8.45 -5.85 19.49
N VAL A 84 8.94 -5.49 18.30
CA VAL A 84 10.38 -5.30 18.05
C VAL A 84 10.94 -4.23 18.99
N ILE A 85 10.28 -3.08 19.11
CA ILE A 85 10.69 -1.99 20.01
C ILE A 85 10.72 -2.48 21.46
N ARG A 86 9.68 -3.19 21.90
CA ARG A 86 9.60 -3.77 23.26
C ARG A 86 10.79 -4.68 23.54
N VAL A 87 11.03 -5.66 22.67
CA VAL A 87 12.10 -6.65 22.87
C VAL A 87 13.46 -5.96 22.95
N THR A 88 13.74 -5.02 22.05
CA THR A 88 14.99 -4.26 22.06
C THR A 88 15.14 -3.41 23.33
N PHE A 89 14.09 -2.70 23.74
CA PHE A 89 14.11 -1.89 24.97
C PHE A 89 14.39 -2.74 26.20
N ILE A 90 13.69 -3.87 26.32
CA ILE A 90 13.87 -4.79 27.46
C ILE A 90 15.29 -5.36 27.46
N GLN A 91 15.82 -5.76 26.31
CA GLN A 91 17.19 -6.28 26.23
C GLN A 91 18.24 -5.27 26.71
N GLU A 92 18.09 -4.01 26.28
CA GLU A 92 19.04 -2.94 26.60
C GLU A 92 18.93 -2.47 28.06
N TYR A 93 17.71 -2.26 28.55
CA TYR A 93 17.49 -1.55 29.81
C TYR A 93 16.86 -2.39 30.94
N ALA A 94 16.15 -3.49 30.63
CA ALA A 94 15.36 -4.24 31.61
C ALA A 94 15.68 -5.76 31.67
N SER A 95 16.77 -6.21 31.04
CA SER A 95 17.18 -7.61 31.04
C SER A 95 17.56 -8.10 32.45
N GLU A 96 17.73 -9.41 32.65
CA GLU A 96 17.96 -10.00 33.99
C GLU A 96 19.17 -9.40 34.74
N LYS A 97 20.14 -8.84 34.02
CA LYS A 97 21.31 -8.15 34.59
C LYS A 97 20.98 -6.74 35.12
N ASN A 98 19.90 -6.13 34.63
CA ASN A 98 19.46 -4.76 34.86
C ASN A 98 18.04 -4.69 35.48
N ARG A 99 17.59 -5.72 36.22
CA ARG A 99 16.27 -5.71 36.88
C ARG A 99 16.12 -4.45 37.74
N TRP A 100 15.25 -3.56 37.27
CA TRP A 100 14.96 -2.23 37.82
C TRP A 100 14.03 -2.24 39.04
N GLN A 101 13.43 -3.40 39.36
CA GLN A 101 12.63 -3.61 40.57
C GLN A 101 13.45 -3.24 41.82
N GLY A 102 13.14 -2.08 42.42
CA GLY A 102 13.79 -1.55 43.62
C GLY A 102 15.05 -0.70 43.40
N LYS A 103 15.42 -0.35 42.15
CA LYS A 103 16.61 0.48 41.83
C LYS A 103 16.29 1.79 41.11
N TRP A 104 15.03 2.02 40.75
CA TRP A 104 14.63 3.21 40.01
C TRP A 104 14.63 4.45 40.92
N ALA A 105 15.39 5.46 40.52
CA ALA A 105 15.56 6.72 41.26
C ALA A 105 14.86 7.92 40.60
N GLY A 106 13.90 7.69 39.68
CA GLY A 106 13.18 8.77 39.00
C GLY A 106 13.87 9.38 37.78
N ASN A 107 15.08 8.95 37.42
CA ASN A 107 15.82 9.52 36.29
C ASN A 107 15.45 8.82 34.97
N VAL A 108 14.68 9.50 34.12
CA VAL A 108 14.27 9.01 32.78
C VAL A 108 15.29 9.34 31.68
N GLU A 109 16.23 10.25 31.92
CA GLU A 109 17.21 10.68 30.91
C GLU A 109 18.12 9.54 30.42
N ILE A 110 18.27 8.47 31.22
CA ILE A 110 19.04 7.29 30.84
C ILE A 110 18.43 6.52 29.66
N TYR A 111 17.13 6.69 29.40
CA TYR A 111 16.40 6.01 28.32
C TYR A 111 16.28 6.86 27.06
N LYS A 112 16.52 8.16 27.17
CA LYS A 112 16.46 9.12 26.04
C LYS A 112 17.29 8.71 24.82
N PRO A 113 18.49 8.09 24.95
CA PRO A 113 19.23 7.60 23.78
C PRO A 113 18.45 6.59 22.93
N PHE A 114 17.49 5.87 23.52
CA PHE A 114 16.66 4.89 22.82
C PHE A 114 15.76 5.51 21.75
N GLU A 115 15.45 6.81 21.83
CA GLU A 115 14.73 7.52 20.77
C GLU A 115 15.42 7.37 19.41
N LYS A 116 16.76 7.32 19.38
CA LYS A 116 17.54 7.11 18.15
C LYS A 116 17.32 5.72 17.55
N ILE A 117 17.18 4.70 18.40
CA ILE A 117 16.90 3.34 17.94
C ILE A 117 15.50 3.26 17.34
N ILE A 118 14.52 3.96 17.95
CA ILE A 118 13.18 4.10 17.39
C ILE A 118 13.23 4.82 16.02
N ASP A 119 14.03 5.89 15.90
CA ASP A 119 14.24 6.61 14.63
C ASP A 119 14.84 5.72 13.54
N GLU A 120 15.83 4.89 13.89
CA GLU A 120 16.47 3.94 12.97
C GLU A 120 15.48 2.90 12.47
N TYR A 121 14.70 2.27 13.37
CA TYR A 121 13.66 1.32 12.97
C TYR A 121 12.58 1.96 12.10
N TYR A 122 12.10 3.14 12.50
CA TYR A 122 11.10 3.88 11.74
C TYR A 122 11.58 4.17 10.31
N THR A 123 12.80 4.69 10.18
CA THR A 123 13.42 4.98 8.87
C THR A 123 13.58 3.72 8.02
N GLN A 124 14.03 2.61 8.60
CA GLN A 124 14.15 1.33 7.89
C GLN A 124 12.80 0.81 7.41
N TRP A 125 11.75 0.90 8.24
CA TRP A 125 10.41 0.48 7.86
C TRP A 125 9.82 1.35 6.75
N GLN A 126 9.99 2.67 6.82
CA GLN A 126 9.57 3.58 5.75
C GLN A 126 10.31 3.31 4.43
N GLN A 127 11.61 3.04 4.49
CA GLN A 127 12.39 2.66 3.31
C GLN A 127 11.89 1.34 2.72
N ALA A 128 11.61 0.34 3.55
CA ALA A 128 11.08 -0.94 3.09
C ALA A 128 9.69 -0.80 2.44
N GLU A 129 8.79 -0.01 3.04
CA GLU A 129 7.45 0.26 2.51
C GLU A 129 7.50 1.02 1.18
N SER A 130 8.35 2.05 1.08
CA SER A 130 8.50 2.82 -0.16
C SER A 130 9.09 1.98 -1.30
N VAL A 131 10.09 1.15 -1.02
CA VAL A 131 10.65 0.20 -2.01
C VAL A 131 9.59 -0.82 -2.46
N THR A 132 8.79 -1.33 -1.54
CA THR A 132 7.71 -2.28 -1.86
C THR A 132 6.65 -1.62 -2.75
N THR A 133 6.22 -0.42 -2.39
CA THR A 133 5.23 0.36 -3.17
C THR A 133 5.75 0.67 -4.57
N LEU A 134 7.04 1.00 -4.70
CA LEU A 134 7.67 1.26 -5.99
C LEU A 134 7.72 0.02 -6.87
N ALA A 135 8.08 -1.14 -6.29
CA ALA A 135 8.07 -2.42 -6.98
C ALA A 135 6.67 -2.79 -7.49
N GLU A 136 5.65 -2.66 -6.63
CA GLU A 136 4.25 -2.88 -7.02
C GLU A 136 3.81 -1.96 -8.18
N PHE A 137 4.28 -0.71 -8.19
CA PHE A 137 3.97 0.21 -9.27
C PHE A 137 4.63 -0.23 -10.59
N PHE A 138 5.90 -0.63 -10.58
CA PHE A 138 6.54 -1.20 -11.77
C PHE A 138 5.84 -2.48 -12.26
N ASP A 139 5.43 -3.36 -11.36
CA ASP A 139 4.68 -4.57 -11.71
C ASP A 139 3.34 -4.21 -12.38
N ILE A 140 2.62 -3.20 -11.86
CA ILE A 140 1.39 -2.70 -12.48
C ILE A 140 1.64 -2.20 -13.91
N LEU A 141 2.66 -1.37 -14.11
CA LEU A 141 3.01 -0.84 -15.44
C LEU A 141 3.39 -1.97 -16.40
N GLY A 142 4.19 -2.93 -15.96
CA GLY A 142 4.61 -4.09 -16.74
C GLY A 142 3.44 -4.99 -17.14
N ILE A 143 2.55 -5.31 -16.20
CA ILE A 143 1.34 -6.09 -16.47
C ILE A 143 0.49 -5.41 -17.54
N PHE A 144 0.23 -4.11 -17.40
CA PHE A 144 -0.59 -3.38 -18.36
C PHE A 144 0.06 -3.26 -19.73
N GLN A 145 1.37 -2.99 -19.78
CA GLN A 145 2.13 -2.97 -21.04
C GLN A 145 2.02 -4.29 -21.78
N GLN A 146 2.17 -5.42 -21.07
CA GLN A 146 2.09 -6.74 -21.69
C GLN A 146 0.67 -7.04 -22.20
N ILE A 147 -0.36 -6.67 -21.44
CA ILE A 147 -1.75 -6.81 -21.90
C ILE A 147 -2.01 -5.97 -23.15
N THR A 148 -1.51 -4.73 -23.20
CA THR A 148 -1.63 -3.92 -24.43
C THR A 148 -0.86 -4.50 -25.59
N ASN A 149 0.34 -5.06 -25.37
CA ASN A 149 1.12 -5.71 -26.42
C ASN A 149 0.36 -6.90 -27.02
N LEU A 150 -0.19 -7.78 -26.18
CA LEU A 150 -1.02 -8.90 -26.64
C LEU A 150 -2.25 -8.41 -27.41
N THR A 151 -2.87 -7.32 -26.96
CA THR A 151 -4.01 -6.71 -27.67
C THR A 151 -3.62 -6.19 -29.05
N ILE A 152 -2.44 -5.57 -29.18
CA ILE A 152 -1.93 -5.08 -30.47
C ILE A 152 -1.55 -6.23 -31.40
N ASN A 153 -0.97 -7.31 -30.87
CA ASN A 153 -0.72 -8.53 -31.65
C ASN A 153 -2.02 -9.09 -32.24
N ILE A 154 -3.12 -9.06 -31.48
CA ILE A 154 -4.43 -9.47 -31.99
C ILE A 154 -4.85 -8.58 -33.16
N ILE A 155 -4.77 -7.27 -32.96
CA ILE A 155 -5.16 -6.28 -33.98
C ILE A 155 -4.33 -6.47 -35.26
N GLU A 156 -3.02 -6.68 -35.13
CA GLU A 156 -2.13 -6.86 -36.27
C GLU A 156 -2.27 -8.21 -36.97
N GLY A 157 -2.43 -9.30 -36.21
CA GLY A 157 -2.39 -10.68 -36.71
C GLY A 157 -3.72 -11.21 -37.24
N TYR A 158 -4.85 -10.76 -36.70
CA TYR A 158 -6.14 -11.43 -36.93
C TYR A 158 -7.23 -10.50 -37.50
N ILE A 159 -7.08 -9.18 -37.35
CA ILE A 159 -8.10 -8.23 -37.78
C ILE A 159 -7.86 -7.79 -39.22
N SER A 160 -8.94 -7.69 -40.01
CA SER A 160 -8.87 -7.21 -41.38
C SER A 160 -8.40 -5.76 -41.45
N GLU A 161 -7.71 -5.38 -42.52
CA GLU A 161 -7.14 -4.04 -42.67
C GLU A 161 -8.18 -2.92 -42.51
N GLU A 162 -9.38 -3.07 -43.07
CA GLU A 162 -10.45 -2.07 -42.92
C GLU A 162 -10.83 -1.85 -41.45
N LYS A 163 -11.04 -2.93 -40.69
CA LYS A 163 -11.40 -2.86 -39.27
C LYS A 163 -10.23 -2.38 -38.42
N LYS A 164 -9.01 -2.82 -38.74
CA LYS A 164 -7.76 -2.41 -38.07
C LYS A 164 -7.63 -0.89 -38.11
N GLN A 165 -7.81 -0.26 -39.28
CA GLN A 165 -7.77 1.19 -39.39
C GLN A 165 -8.85 1.86 -38.52
N SER A 166 -10.08 1.32 -38.51
CA SER A 166 -11.15 1.85 -37.65
C SER A 166 -10.82 1.75 -36.15
N ILE A 167 -10.23 0.63 -35.71
CA ILE A 167 -9.79 0.44 -34.32
C ILE A 167 -8.72 1.48 -33.96
N TYR A 168 -7.72 1.69 -34.81
CA TYR A 168 -6.65 2.65 -34.56
C TYR A 168 -7.15 4.08 -34.46
N GLU A 169 -8.01 4.52 -35.36
CA GLU A 169 -8.62 5.85 -35.29
C GLU A 169 -9.39 6.06 -33.98
N LYS A 170 -10.08 5.02 -33.48
CA LYS A 170 -10.81 5.08 -32.21
C LYS A 170 -9.88 5.10 -30.99
N ILE A 171 -8.76 4.39 -31.04
CA ILE A 171 -7.74 4.41 -29.98
C ILE A 171 -7.05 5.77 -29.91
N GLU A 172 -6.67 6.34 -31.05
CA GLU A 172 -6.05 7.66 -31.15
C GLU A 172 -6.98 8.73 -30.59
N LYS A 173 -8.25 8.74 -31.03
CA LYS A 173 -9.26 9.64 -30.51
C LYS A 173 -9.47 9.49 -29.01
N LEU A 174 -9.45 8.25 -28.50
CA LEU A 174 -9.59 7.99 -27.07
C LEU A 174 -8.47 8.65 -26.25
N LEU A 175 -7.23 8.62 -26.75
CA LEU A 175 -6.10 9.27 -26.08
C LEU A 175 -6.20 10.80 -26.17
N GLU A 176 -6.56 11.34 -27.34
CA GLU A 176 -6.80 12.79 -27.52
C GLU A 176 -7.89 13.32 -26.56
N ASP A 177 -8.99 12.59 -26.42
CA ASP A 177 -10.08 12.95 -25.51
C ASP A 177 -9.64 12.88 -24.04
N ASN A 178 -8.74 11.94 -23.70
CA ASN A 178 -8.27 11.74 -22.33
C ASN A 178 -7.33 12.86 -21.84
N VAL A 179 -6.55 13.51 -22.72
CA VAL A 179 -5.67 14.64 -22.36
C VAL A 179 -6.43 15.77 -21.64
N ASN A 180 -7.71 15.93 -21.96
CA ASN A 180 -8.54 16.99 -21.40
C ASN A 180 -9.19 16.64 -20.06
N LEU A 181 -9.07 15.40 -19.58
CA LEU A 181 -9.63 14.97 -18.30
C LEU A 181 -8.95 15.69 -17.13
N GLU A 182 -9.75 16.06 -16.13
CA GLU A 182 -9.28 16.74 -14.91
C GLU A 182 -8.16 15.95 -14.22
N ILE A 183 -8.29 14.62 -14.17
CA ILE A 183 -7.28 13.71 -13.61
C ILE A 183 -5.91 13.81 -14.31
N VAL A 184 -5.88 14.07 -15.62
CA VAL A 184 -4.64 14.20 -16.41
C VAL A 184 -4.04 15.60 -16.24
N LYS A 185 -4.88 16.62 -16.03
CA LYS A 185 -4.42 17.98 -15.69
C LYS A 185 -3.78 18.03 -14.30
N GLU A 186 -4.33 17.28 -13.36
CA GLU A 186 -3.78 17.12 -12.00
C GLU A 186 -2.54 16.22 -11.96
N ASN A 187 -2.37 15.33 -12.94
CA ASN A 187 -1.26 14.37 -13.02
C ASN A 187 -0.63 14.38 -14.42
N PRO A 188 0.21 15.37 -14.76
CA PRO A 188 0.70 15.61 -16.12
C PRO A 188 1.48 14.44 -16.73
N ASP A 189 2.14 13.64 -15.91
CA ASP A 189 2.92 12.47 -16.34
C ASP A 189 2.06 11.36 -16.96
N LEU A 190 0.74 11.37 -16.74
CA LEU A 190 -0.18 10.48 -17.46
C LEU A 190 -0.19 10.75 -18.97
N ASN A 191 0.25 11.94 -19.42
CA ASN A 191 0.42 12.26 -20.84
C ASN A 191 1.60 11.51 -21.47
N ASN A 192 2.47 10.88 -20.68
CA ASN A 192 3.56 10.06 -21.20
C ASN A 192 3.08 8.69 -21.71
N ILE A 193 1.81 8.33 -21.48
CA ILE A 193 1.20 7.17 -22.13
C ILE A 193 0.90 7.54 -23.58
N THR A 194 1.65 6.93 -24.50
CA THR A 194 1.49 7.17 -25.94
C THR A 194 1.01 5.93 -26.68
N PHE A 195 0.56 6.12 -27.91
CA PHE A 195 0.19 5.06 -28.83
C PHE A 195 0.70 5.38 -30.23
N GLU A 196 1.37 4.41 -30.85
CA GLU A 196 1.80 4.49 -32.25
C GLU A 196 1.36 3.22 -32.97
N ARG A 197 0.70 3.32 -34.13
CA ARG A 197 0.14 2.16 -34.85
C ARG A 197 1.17 1.05 -35.12
N THR A 198 2.44 1.40 -35.31
CA THR A 198 3.53 0.46 -35.60
C THR A 198 4.13 -0.22 -34.37
N ILE A 199 3.93 0.35 -33.17
CA ILE A 199 4.58 -0.10 -31.92
C ILE A 199 3.54 -0.58 -30.89
N GLY A 200 2.38 0.05 -30.87
CA GLY A 200 1.35 -0.13 -29.85
C GLY A 200 1.40 0.95 -28.78
N PHE A 201 0.90 0.61 -27.59
CA PHE A 201 0.93 1.50 -26.44
C PHE A 201 2.32 1.53 -25.80
N ASN A 202 2.68 2.67 -25.21
CA ASN A 202 3.85 2.81 -24.36
C ASN A 202 3.39 3.34 -22.99
N ILE A 203 3.21 2.43 -22.04
CA ILE A 203 2.75 2.72 -20.67
C ILE A 203 3.92 2.80 -19.70
N ILE A 204 5.00 2.07 -19.97
CA ILE A 204 6.20 1.99 -19.11
C ILE A 204 6.99 3.30 -19.01
N SER A 205 6.66 4.30 -19.84
CA SER A 205 7.29 5.63 -19.78
C SER A 205 6.75 6.53 -18.67
N ILE A 206 5.75 6.08 -17.92
CA ILE A 206 5.35 6.75 -16.67
C ILE A 206 6.46 6.57 -15.65
N ASP A 207 6.87 7.67 -15.01
CA ASP A 207 7.81 7.64 -13.89
C ASP A 207 7.06 7.36 -12.58
N PRO A 208 7.28 6.19 -11.95
CA PRO A 208 6.63 5.85 -10.68
C PRO A 208 7.00 6.79 -9.52
N MET A 209 8.08 7.56 -9.65
CA MET A 209 8.53 8.49 -8.60
C MET A 209 7.76 9.80 -8.58
N THR A 210 7.09 10.15 -9.68
CA THR A 210 6.38 11.43 -9.84
C THR A 210 4.87 11.25 -9.93
N CYS A 211 4.38 10.03 -10.10
CA CYS A 211 2.97 9.69 -10.21
C CYS A 211 2.40 9.01 -8.97
N ASP A 212 1.11 9.26 -8.70
CA ASP A 212 0.35 8.43 -7.77
C ASP A 212 -0.03 7.09 -8.43
N MET A 213 0.31 5.99 -7.76
CA MET A 213 0.08 4.62 -8.25
C MET A 213 -1.41 4.32 -8.42
N ILE A 214 -2.26 4.76 -7.49
CA ILE A 214 -3.70 4.46 -7.50
C ILE A 214 -4.38 5.18 -8.66
N VAL A 215 -4.07 6.46 -8.83
CA VAL A 215 -4.53 7.31 -9.93
C VAL A 215 -4.10 6.72 -11.27
N THR A 216 -2.81 6.38 -11.39
CA THR A 216 -2.24 5.80 -12.62
C THR A 216 -2.88 4.47 -12.98
N LYS A 217 -2.99 3.55 -12.00
CA LYS A 217 -3.66 2.27 -12.16
C LYS A 217 -5.11 2.44 -12.62
N LYS A 218 -5.85 3.39 -12.03
CA LYS A 218 -7.24 3.66 -12.40
C LYS A 218 -7.35 4.20 -13.82
N TYR A 219 -6.44 5.10 -14.22
CA TYR A 219 -6.38 5.66 -15.56
C TYR A 219 -6.10 4.56 -16.61
N ILE A 220 -5.05 3.76 -16.41
CA ILE A 220 -4.67 2.69 -17.35
C ILE A 220 -5.75 1.61 -17.44
N LYS A 221 -6.40 1.23 -16.32
CA LYS A 221 -7.55 0.31 -16.34
C LYS A 221 -8.64 0.79 -17.29
N LYS A 222 -9.00 2.07 -17.19
CA LYS A 222 -10.05 2.67 -18.04
C LYS A 222 -9.63 2.68 -19.52
N LEU A 223 -8.38 3.03 -19.81
CA LEU A 223 -7.83 3.06 -21.17
C LEU A 223 -7.91 1.67 -21.83
N ILE A 224 -7.45 0.63 -21.12
CA ILE A 224 -7.47 -0.74 -21.64
C ILE A 224 -8.91 -1.25 -21.76
N GLU A 225 -9.77 -0.94 -20.79
CA GLU A 225 -11.18 -1.30 -20.85
C GLU A 225 -11.86 -0.76 -22.11
N GLN A 226 -11.63 0.52 -22.43
CA GLN A 226 -12.17 1.15 -23.62
C GLN A 226 -11.56 0.58 -24.90
N THR A 227 -10.26 0.27 -24.90
CA THR A 227 -9.56 -0.34 -26.03
C THR A 227 -10.13 -1.73 -26.36
N ILE A 228 -10.30 -2.60 -25.35
CA ILE A 228 -10.90 -3.92 -25.56
C ILE A 228 -12.37 -3.83 -25.97
N LYS A 229 -13.11 -2.85 -25.46
CA LYS A 229 -14.49 -2.58 -25.91
C LYS A 229 -14.54 -2.19 -27.38
N ILE A 230 -13.63 -1.32 -27.84
CA ILE A 230 -13.52 -0.96 -29.27
C ILE A 230 -13.28 -2.22 -30.11
N LEU A 231 -12.32 -3.05 -29.71
CA LEU A 231 -12.01 -4.31 -30.40
C LEU A 231 -13.23 -5.23 -30.48
N LYS A 232 -13.95 -5.43 -29.36
CA LYS A 232 -15.16 -6.26 -29.29
C LYS A 232 -16.30 -5.74 -30.16
N VAL A 233 -16.43 -4.42 -30.29
CA VAL A 233 -17.46 -3.78 -31.13
C VAL A 233 -17.14 -3.95 -32.62
N GLU A 234 -15.89 -3.73 -33.03
CA GLU A 234 -15.48 -3.80 -34.44
C GLU A 234 -15.41 -5.24 -34.96
N GLU A 235 -14.89 -6.15 -34.16
CA GLU A 235 -14.66 -7.52 -34.58
C GLU A 235 -15.79 -8.48 -34.18
N GLY A 236 -16.46 -8.20 -33.07
CA GLY A 236 -17.45 -9.06 -32.46
C GLY A 236 -16.89 -9.88 -31.31
N PHE A 237 -17.69 -10.01 -30.25
CA PHE A 237 -17.29 -10.62 -28.99
C PHE A 237 -16.71 -12.04 -29.13
N PHE A 238 -17.38 -12.94 -29.87
CA PHE A 238 -16.95 -14.33 -30.00
C PHE A 238 -15.65 -14.48 -30.79
N SER A 239 -15.46 -13.68 -31.84
CA SER A 239 -14.20 -13.63 -32.58
C SER A 239 -13.07 -13.14 -31.70
N CYS A 240 -13.31 -12.07 -30.92
CA CYS A 240 -12.33 -11.57 -29.95
C CYS A 240 -11.96 -12.62 -28.91
N LEU A 241 -12.94 -13.36 -28.37
CA LEU A 241 -12.69 -14.41 -27.39
C LEU A 241 -11.77 -15.51 -27.96
N LYS A 242 -11.97 -15.88 -29.22
CA LYS A 242 -11.08 -16.81 -29.94
C LYS A 242 -9.67 -16.23 -30.04
N TYR A 243 -9.52 -14.97 -30.46
CA TYR A 243 -8.20 -14.35 -30.61
C TYR A 243 -7.48 -14.12 -29.26
N PHE A 244 -8.21 -13.81 -28.19
CA PHE A 244 -7.64 -13.74 -26.84
C PHE A 244 -7.02 -15.07 -26.41
N ASN A 245 -7.63 -16.19 -26.83
CA ASN A 245 -7.08 -17.51 -26.59
C ASN A 245 -5.89 -17.81 -27.51
N GLU A 246 -5.96 -17.47 -28.80
CA GLU A 246 -4.87 -17.69 -29.76
C GLU A 246 -3.61 -16.86 -29.45
N GLU A 247 -3.77 -15.64 -28.94
CA GLU A 247 -2.66 -14.79 -28.47
C GLU A 247 -2.32 -15.00 -26.98
N ASN A 248 -2.69 -16.14 -26.41
CA ASN A 248 -2.25 -16.60 -25.08
C ASN A 248 -2.52 -15.59 -23.94
N ILE A 249 -3.56 -14.75 -24.05
CA ILE A 249 -3.91 -13.79 -22.98
C ILE A 249 -4.27 -14.55 -21.71
N PHE A 250 -5.05 -15.63 -21.81
CA PHE A 250 -5.45 -16.41 -20.64
C PHE A 250 -4.26 -17.14 -20.01
N ASP A 251 -3.33 -17.66 -20.82
CA ASP A 251 -2.10 -18.28 -20.30
C ASP A 251 -1.24 -17.25 -19.56
N TYR A 252 -1.15 -16.03 -20.07
CA TYR A 252 -0.47 -14.94 -19.38
C TYR A 252 -1.13 -14.60 -18.04
N LEU A 253 -2.47 -14.50 -18.00
CA LEU A 253 -3.21 -14.23 -16.76
C LEU A 253 -3.04 -15.37 -15.73
N LEU A 254 -3.05 -16.62 -16.18
CA LEU A 254 -2.87 -17.78 -15.29
C LEU A 254 -1.42 -17.89 -14.79
N SER A 255 -0.44 -17.63 -15.65
CA SER A 255 0.98 -17.66 -15.28
C SER A 255 1.35 -16.58 -14.28
N ASN A 256 0.59 -15.48 -14.24
CA ASN A 256 0.78 -14.36 -13.32
C ASN A 256 -0.33 -14.28 -12.26
N PHE A 257 -1.03 -15.39 -11.97
CA PHE A 257 -2.22 -15.37 -11.11
C PHE A 257 -1.96 -14.75 -9.72
N ASP A 258 -0.90 -15.17 -9.03
CA ASP A 258 -0.57 -14.69 -7.68
C ASP A 258 -0.27 -13.18 -7.69
N LEU A 259 0.58 -12.73 -8.62
CA LEU A 259 0.90 -11.31 -8.79
C LEU A 259 -0.37 -10.49 -9.10
N LEU A 260 -1.22 -10.96 -10.01
CA LEU A 260 -2.48 -10.29 -10.36
C LEU A 260 -3.49 -10.29 -9.21
N HIS A 261 -3.46 -11.31 -8.35
CA HIS A 261 -4.27 -11.37 -7.15
C HIS A 261 -3.81 -10.32 -6.14
N ASP A 262 -2.52 -10.26 -5.83
CA ASP A 262 -1.93 -9.32 -4.89
C ASP A 262 -2.13 -7.85 -5.36
N LEU A 263 -1.97 -7.61 -6.66
CA LEU A 263 -2.25 -6.32 -7.28
C LEU A 263 -3.74 -6.02 -7.46
N ASN A 264 -4.68 -6.89 -7.06
CA ASN A 264 -6.13 -6.70 -7.25
C ASN A 264 -6.51 -6.40 -8.72
N LEU A 265 -5.91 -7.16 -9.65
CA LEU A 265 -6.11 -7.05 -11.10
C LEU A 265 -6.79 -8.28 -11.71
N ILE A 266 -6.70 -9.46 -11.07
CA ILE A 266 -7.20 -10.71 -11.67
C ILE A 266 -8.69 -10.66 -12.05
N THR A 267 -9.54 -10.25 -11.11
CA THR A 267 -11.00 -10.13 -11.35
C THR A 267 -11.32 -9.09 -12.42
N PHE A 268 -10.52 -8.02 -12.51
CA PHE A 268 -10.69 -7.00 -13.54
C PHE A 268 -10.40 -7.58 -14.93
N PHE A 269 -9.26 -8.26 -15.12
CA PHE A 269 -8.91 -8.83 -16.43
C PHE A 269 -9.84 -9.97 -16.85
N LEU A 270 -10.22 -10.86 -15.93
CA LEU A 270 -11.17 -11.92 -16.25
C LEU A 270 -12.50 -11.35 -16.74
N LYS A 271 -13.05 -10.34 -16.06
CA LYS A 271 -14.26 -9.65 -16.51
C LYS A 271 -14.04 -8.97 -17.85
N LEU A 272 -12.92 -8.28 -18.00
CA LEU A 272 -12.59 -7.52 -19.20
C LEU A 272 -12.57 -8.40 -20.45
N PHE A 273 -11.99 -9.60 -20.38
CA PHE A 273 -11.88 -10.48 -21.55
C PHE A 273 -13.11 -11.38 -21.73
N LEU A 274 -13.67 -11.92 -20.65
CA LEU A 274 -14.74 -12.93 -20.72
C LEU A 274 -16.17 -12.36 -20.79
N LEU A 275 -16.38 -11.10 -20.43
CA LEU A 275 -17.71 -10.48 -20.48
C LEU A 275 -17.85 -9.59 -21.71
N ASN A 276 -19.07 -9.49 -22.24
CA ASN A 276 -19.41 -8.59 -23.34
C ASN A 276 -19.57 -7.15 -22.84
#